data_AF-A0A9W7CQQ0-F1
#
_entry.id   AF-A0A9W7CQQ0-F1
#
_cell.length_a   1.000
_cell.length_b   1.000
_cell.length_c   1.000
_cell.angle_alpha   90.00
_cell.angle_beta   90.00
_cell.angle_gamma   90.00
#
_symmetry.space_group_name_H-M   'P 1'
#
loop_
_entity.id
_entity.type
_entity.pdbx_description
1 polymer ?
#
loop_
_entity_poly.entity_id
_entity_poly.type
_entity_poly.pdbx_seq_one_letter_code
_entity_poly.pdbx_strand_id
1 'polypeptide(L)'
;MQSPTASPSKSSSASPSKNEFLYKVIIIGTKAVGKTNLLSVAARGDQFDERSPPTLQPEFVTGALIVYDVSDKNTFKDIFPGENGCQWLSALKQNSDPSLLAAVMLVENKVDKLKERTINKTTFVKDEEVKKILLDTVFKDPKTGLGWLYDAKPKEVVPYRIANSLMFAKTSARDNTAELFELTEKAVPSQGITIQGLSVQGLPEILKREPDKPKLEYEPTLEVKTISQALEALLLRIYARSKDIEAGGSKPSGKAFRLNETSKAAEGGPCC
;
A
#
# COMPACT_ATOMS: atom_id res chain seq x y z
N MET A 1 37.24 -38.59 44.84
CA MET A 1 36.30 -38.98 43.77
C MET A 1 35.11 -38.03 43.82
N GLN A 2 35.13 -37.00 42.99
CA GLN A 2 33.95 -36.19 42.67
C GLN A 2 34.04 -35.89 41.18
N SER A 3 33.03 -36.37 40.46
CA SER A 3 32.83 -36.23 39.02
C SER A 3 32.49 -34.77 38.67
N PRO A 4 32.97 -34.24 37.54
CA PRO A 4 32.57 -32.92 37.09
C PRO A 4 31.12 -32.94 36.59
N THR A 5 30.33 -31.98 37.06
CA THR A 5 28.95 -31.69 36.61
C THR A 5 28.94 -31.34 35.12
N ALA A 6 28.17 -32.11 34.34
CA ALA A 6 27.96 -31.92 32.92
C ALA A 6 27.32 -30.56 32.62
N SER A 7 27.92 -29.83 31.68
CA SER A 7 27.30 -28.66 31.04
C SER A 7 26.06 -29.10 30.26
N PRO A 8 24.93 -28.38 30.29
CA PRO A 8 23.81 -28.71 29.42
C PRO A 8 24.24 -28.48 27.95
N SER A 9 24.19 -29.56 27.19
CA SER A 9 24.46 -29.64 25.77
C SER A 9 23.65 -28.61 25.00
N LYS A 10 24.32 -27.77 24.20
CA LYS A 10 23.70 -27.05 23.09
C LYS A 10 23.02 -28.07 22.17
N SER A 11 21.70 -28.21 22.27
CA SER A 11 20.92 -28.90 21.24
C SER A 11 20.84 -27.99 20.02
N SER A 12 21.82 -28.13 19.13
CA SER A 12 21.73 -27.66 17.76
C SER A 12 20.67 -28.46 17.03
N SER A 13 19.41 -28.02 17.08
CA SER A 13 18.41 -28.42 16.09
C SER A 13 18.37 -27.37 14.98
N ALA A 14 19.41 -27.37 14.16
CA ALA A 14 19.38 -26.65 12.89
C ALA A 14 18.51 -27.46 11.91
N SER A 15 17.26 -27.04 11.75
CA SER A 15 16.48 -27.34 10.55
C SER A 15 16.74 -26.24 9.53
N PRO A 16 17.36 -26.50 8.36
CA PRO A 16 17.22 -25.61 7.21
C PRO A 16 15.79 -25.84 6.68
N SER A 17 14.95 -24.88 6.31
CA SER A 17 15.17 -23.58 5.71
C SER A 17 13.87 -22.78 5.85
N LYS A 18 13.79 -21.86 6.81
CA LYS A 18 12.81 -20.78 6.73
C LYS A 18 13.59 -19.60 6.18
N ASN A 19 13.38 -19.26 4.91
CA ASN A 19 13.90 -17.99 4.40
C ASN A 19 13.23 -16.90 5.22
N GLU A 20 13.97 -16.38 6.18
CA GLU A 20 13.58 -15.24 6.98
C GLU A 20 13.72 -14.01 6.08
N PHE A 21 12.60 -13.59 5.49
CA PHE A 21 12.58 -12.37 4.70
C PHE A 21 12.53 -11.18 5.64
N LEU A 22 13.61 -10.41 5.68
CA LEU A 22 13.67 -9.14 6.40
C LEU A 22 13.23 -8.01 5.47
N TYR A 23 12.12 -7.36 5.80
CA TYR A 23 11.67 -6.14 5.13
C TYR A 23 11.92 -4.93 6.03
N LYS A 24 12.44 -3.88 5.42
CA LYS A 24 12.57 -2.56 6.06
C LYS A 24 11.48 -1.64 5.54
N VAL A 25 10.55 -1.28 6.40
CA VAL A 25 9.49 -0.29 6.12
C VAL A 25 9.76 0.97 6.93
N ILE A 26 9.78 2.14 6.28
CA ILE A 26 9.93 3.43 6.95
C ILE A 26 8.59 4.17 7.02
N ILE A 27 8.40 4.97 8.07
CA ILE A 27 7.22 5.83 8.22
C ILE A 27 7.68 7.29 8.20
N ILE A 28 7.24 8.04 7.19
CA ILE A 28 7.58 9.45 7.00
C ILE A 28 6.33 10.33 7.01
N GLY A 29 6.51 11.60 7.34
CA GLY A 29 5.43 12.58 7.45
C GLY A 29 5.72 13.63 8.51
N THR A 30 4.96 14.72 8.48
CA THR A 30 5.16 15.89 9.35
C THR A 30 4.97 15.55 10.85
N LYS A 31 5.41 16.44 11.73
CA LYS A 31 5.20 16.28 13.19
C LYS A 31 3.69 16.16 13.48
N ALA A 32 3.35 15.39 14.53
CA ALA A 32 1.98 15.24 15.03
C ALA A 32 0.94 14.58 14.08
N VAL A 33 1.33 14.09 12.90
CA VAL A 33 0.42 13.31 12.02
C VAL A 33 0.03 11.94 12.58
N GLY A 34 0.67 11.48 13.65
CA GLY A 34 0.31 10.24 14.37
C GLY A 34 1.14 9.02 14.02
N LYS A 35 2.35 9.17 13.46
CA LYS A 35 3.27 8.06 13.11
C LYS A 35 3.52 7.08 14.25
N THR A 36 3.88 7.55 15.44
CA THR A 36 4.14 6.71 16.62
C THR A 36 2.90 5.95 17.06
N ASN A 37 1.72 6.58 17.01
CA ASN A 37 0.45 5.93 17.35
C ASN A 37 0.07 4.86 16.33
N LEU A 38 0.21 5.16 15.03
CA LEU A 38 -0.01 4.17 13.96
C LEU A 38 0.90 2.94 14.14
N LEU A 39 2.19 3.16 14.38
CA LEU A 39 3.15 2.08 14.61
C LEU A 39 2.81 1.27 15.85
N SER A 40 2.53 1.95 16.97
CA SER A 40 2.16 1.30 18.22
C SER A 40 0.90 0.45 18.04
N VAL A 41 -0.08 0.92 17.29
CA VAL A 41 -1.34 0.20 17.06
C VAL A 41 -1.15 -0.96 16.10
N ALA A 42 -0.37 -0.78 15.03
CA ALA A 42 0.00 -1.86 14.12
C ALA A 42 0.75 -2.99 14.85
N ALA A 43 1.62 -2.62 15.79
CA ALA A 43 2.47 -3.51 16.56
C ALA A 43 1.81 -4.07 17.82
N ARG A 44 0.56 -3.71 18.20
CA ARG A 44 -0.06 -4.14 19.47
C ARG A 44 -0.28 -5.66 19.64
N GLY A 45 0.15 -6.48 18.68
CA GLY A 45 0.28 -7.94 18.78
C GLY A 45 1.69 -8.48 19.06
N ASP A 46 2.75 -7.66 18.94
CA ASP A 46 4.15 -8.02 19.14
C ASP A 46 4.90 -6.92 19.93
N GLN A 47 5.95 -7.30 20.68
CA GLN A 47 6.73 -6.32 21.43
C GLN A 47 7.48 -5.37 20.49
N PHE A 48 7.14 -4.08 20.56
CA PHE A 48 7.95 -3.01 19.98
C PHE A 48 9.20 -2.79 20.86
N ASP A 49 10.37 -3.15 20.34
CA ASP A 49 11.63 -2.80 20.98
C ASP A 49 12.09 -1.41 20.53
N GLU A 50 11.79 -0.42 21.36
CA GLU A 50 12.18 0.98 21.20
C GLU A 50 13.72 1.16 21.22
N ARG A 51 14.49 0.14 21.61
CA ARG A 51 15.95 0.14 21.61
C ARG A 51 16.58 -0.42 20.33
N SER A 52 15.77 -0.82 19.35
CA SER A 52 16.30 -1.16 18.03
C SER A 52 17.06 0.05 17.46
N PRO A 53 18.34 -0.11 17.06
CA PRO A 53 19.11 1.00 16.54
C PRO A 53 18.38 1.61 15.34
N PRO A 54 18.15 2.94 15.30
CA PRO A 54 17.50 3.56 14.16
C PRO A 54 18.34 3.26 12.92
N THR A 55 17.77 2.51 11.96
CA THR A 55 18.49 2.16 10.74
C THR A 55 18.46 3.37 9.83
N LEU A 56 19.30 4.36 10.13
CA LEU A 56 19.42 5.67 9.47
C LEU A 56 19.92 5.60 8.02
N GLN A 57 20.17 4.40 7.49
CA GLN A 57 20.61 4.15 6.12
C GLN A 57 19.40 3.96 5.19
N PRO A 58 18.96 4.98 4.44
CA PRO A 58 17.79 4.90 3.57
C PRO A 58 17.98 3.97 2.36
N GLU A 59 19.21 3.50 2.11
CA GLU A 59 19.57 2.69 0.96
C GLU A 59 18.86 1.32 0.95
N PHE A 60 18.51 0.77 2.11
CA PHE A 60 17.93 -0.58 2.23
C PHE A 60 16.40 -0.59 2.43
N VAL A 61 15.70 0.49 2.08
CA VAL A 61 14.26 0.59 2.28
C VAL A 61 13.50 -0.24 1.24
N THR A 62 12.76 -1.24 1.72
CA THR A 62 11.88 -2.07 0.85
C THR A 62 10.48 -1.49 0.67
N GLY A 63 10.01 -0.67 1.60
CA GLY A 63 8.75 0.04 1.46
C GLY A 63 8.60 1.24 2.40
N ALA A 64 7.60 2.06 2.15
CA ALA A 64 7.37 3.28 2.92
C ALA A 64 5.89 3.56 3.18
N LEU A 65 5.60 4.06 4.37
CA LEU A 65 4.34 4.71 4.72
C LEU A 65 4.56 6.23 4.74
N ILE A 66 3.76 6.97 3.98
CA ILE A 66 3.76 8.44 3.99
C ILE A 66 2.46 8.90 4.63
N VAL A 67 2.55 9.53 5.80
CA VAL A 67 1.39 9.83 6.65
C VAL A 67 1.07 11.32 6.67
N TYR A 68 -0.20 11.67 6.47
CA TYR A 68 -0.74 13.01 6.76
C TYR A 68 -1.93 12.95 7.72
N ASP A 69 -2.26 14.10 8.32
CA ASP A 69 -3.46 14.28 9.13
C ASP A 69 -4.57 14.86 8.25
N VAL A 70 -5.70 14.14 8.13
CA VAL A 70 -6.85 14.58 7.31
C VAL A 70 -7.38 15.95 7.73
N SER A 71 -7.23 16.32 9.01
CA SER A 71 -7.72 17.59 9.55
C SER A 71 -6.80 18.78 9.30
N ASP A 72 -5.61 18.56 8.74
CA ASP A 72 -4.61 19.58 8.45
C ASP A 72 -4.03 19.46 7.03
N LYS A 73 -4.58 20.27 6.12
CA LYS A 73 -4.11 20.42 4.72
C LYS A 73 -2.62 20.66 4.57
N ASN A 74 -1.95 21.31 5.52
CA ASN A 74 -0.52 21.59 5.38
C ASN A 74 0.29 20.29 5.43
N THR A 75 -0.11 19.36 6.30
CA THR A 75 0.54 18.04 6.39
C THR A 75 0.40 17.21 5.12
N PHE A 76 -0.68 17.40 4.36
CA PHE A 76 -0.87 16.79 3.05
C PHE A 76 -0.02 17.48 1.97
N LYS A 77 0.06 18.81 1.99
CA LYS A 77 0.94 19.58 1.07
C LYS A 77 2.41 19.26 1.25
N ASP A 78 2.85 18.87 2.45
CA ASP A 78 4.23 18.44 2.71
C ASP A 78 4.59 17.13 2.00
N ILE A 79 3.62 16.34 1.56
CA ILE A 79 3.89 15.03 0.92
C ILE A 79 4.33 15.19 -0.53
N PHE A 80 3.61 16.00 -1.29
CA PHE A 80 3.74 16.08 -2.74
C PHE A 80 4.53 17.33 -3.16
N PRO A 81 5.21 17.30 -4.33
CA PRO A 81 5.93 18.45 -4.83
C PRO A 81 5.02 19.68 -5.04
N GLY A 82 5.46 20.83 -4.53
CA GLY A 82 4.74 22.11 -4.54
C GLY A 82 5.55 23.24 -3.89
N GLU A 83 5.07 24.48 -3.98
CA GLU A 83 5.86 25.69 -3.69
C GLU A 83 6.36 25.85 -2.23
N ASN A 84 5.86 25.08 -1.24
CA ASN A 84 6.10 25.41 0.18
C ASN A 84 6.20 24.22 1.17
N GLY A 85 6.45 22.98 0.71
CA GLY A 85 6.43 21.78 1.57
C GLY A 85 7.76 21.01 1.67
N CYS A 86 7.87 20.13 2.66
CA CYS A 86 9.03 19.23 2.86
C CYS A 86 9.17 18.10 1.80
N GLN A 87 8.23 18.03 0.85
CA GLN A 87 8.17 17.11 -0.30
C GLN A 87 8.61 15.67 0.03
N TRP A 88 7.96 15.05 1.00
CA TRP A 88 8.34 13.73 1.52
C TRP A 88 8.44 12.65 0.45
N LEU A 89 7.58 12.68 -0.58
CA LEU A 89 7.65 11.73 -1.69
C LEU A 89 8.90 11.94 -2.55
N SER A 90 9.25 13.19 -2.85
CA SER A 90 10.48 13.52 -3.59
C SER A 90 11.72 13.12 -2.80
N ALA A 91 11.75 13.42 -1.50
CA ALA A 91 12.84 13.04 -0.62
C ALA A 91 12.98 11.51 -0.54
N LEU A 92 11.87 10.77 -0.44
CA LEU A 92 11.89 9.31 -0.46
C LEU A 92 12.50 8.77 -1.76
N LYS A 93 12.07 9.28 -2.92
CA LYS A 93 12.58 8.87 -4.24
C LYS A 93 14.08 9.14 -4.40
N GLN A 94 14.56 10.26 -3.89
CA GLN A 94 15.96 10.69 -4.05
C GLN A 94 16.93 9.93 -3.12
N ASN A 95 16.45 9.47 -1.97
CA ASN A 95 17.31 8.88 -0.94
C ASN A 95 17.15 7.35 -0.79
N SER A 96 16.14 6.74 -1.41
CA SER A 96 15.94 5.29 -1.37
C SER A 96 16.49 4.63 -2.62
N ASP A 97 17.03 3.42 -2.50
CA ASP A 97 17.41 2.63 -3.67
C ASP A 97 16.16 2.30 -4.51
N PRO A 98 16.07 2.78 -5.77
CA PRO A 98 14.92 2.52 -6.64
C PRO A 98 14.69 1.04 -6.93
N SER A 99 15.73 0.21 -6.84
CA SER A 99 15.64 -1.24 -7.03
C SER A 99 14.99 -1.94 -5.83
N LEU A 100 15.23 -1.44 -4.63
CA LEU A 100 14.71 -2.02 -3.38
C LEU A 100 13.34 -1.46 -2.99
N LEU A 101 13.06 -0.19 -3.29
CA LEU A 101 11.78 0.44 -2.98
C LEU A 101 10.66 -0.20 -3.81
N ALA A 102 9.97 -1.17 -3.22
CA ALA A 102 9.01 -2.02 -3.92
C ALA A 102 7.58 -1.47 -3.83
N ALA A 103 7.19 -0.93 -2.67
CA ALA A 103 5.85 -0.40 -2.46
C ALA A 103 5.85 0.83 -1.55
N VAL A 104 4.96 1.76 -1.84
CA VAL A 104 4.72 2.96 -1.03
C VAL A 104 3.23 3.07 -0.77
N MET A 105 2.86 3.37 0.48
CA MET A 105 1.48 3.62 0.90
C MET A 105 1.33 5.04 1.41
N LEU A 106 0.40 5.77 0.81
CA LEU A 106 -0.12 7.02 1.36
C LEU A 106 -1.14 6.70 2.45
N VAL A 107 -0.95 7.25 3.65
CA VAL A 107 -1.81 7.03 4.80
C VAL A 107 -2.46 8.34 5.20
N GLU A 108 -3.77 8.43 4.96
CA GLU A 108 -4.61 9.47 5.55
C GLU A 108 -4.98 9.04 6.96
N ASN A 109 -4.47 9.76 7.96
CA ASN A 109 -4.70 9.43 9.37
C ASN A 109 -5.67 10.40 10.02
N LYS A 110 -6.25 9.95 11.15
CA LYS A 110 -7.22 10.66 11.98
C LYS A 110 -8.58 10.85 11.32
N VAL A 111 -9.00 9.87 10.52
CA VAL A 111 -10.31 9.88 9.83
C VAL A 111 -11.49 9.83 10.80
N ASP A 112 -11.27 9.48 12.07
CA ASP A 112 -12.26 9.63 13.14
C ASP A 112 -12.77 11.08 13.25
N LYS A 113 -11.89 12.08 13.05
CA LYS A 113 -12.26 13.50 13.06
C LYS A 113 -13.23 13.90 11.95
N LEU A 114 -13.30 13.15 10.84
CA LEU A 114 -14.26 13.43 9.77
C LEU A 114 -15.71 13.24 10.23
N LYS A 115 -15.94 12.38 11.23
CA LYS A 115 -17.26 12.08 11.78
C LYS A 115 -17.71 13.10 12.83
N GLU A 116 -16.78 13.88 13.37
CA GLU A 116 -17.06 14.90 14.39
C GLU A 116 -17.78 16.11 13.78
N ARG A 117 -18.99 16.39 14.28
CA ARG A 117 -19.86 17.48 13.75
C ARG A 117 -19.43 18.88 14.20
N THR A 118 -18.68 18.97 15.29
CA THR A 118 -18.32 20.23 15.96
C THR A 118 -17.11 20.92 15.34
N ILE A 119 -16.39 20.27 14.42
CA ILE A 119 -15.15 20.79 13.85
C ILE A 119 -15.43 21.50 12.51
N ASN A 120 -14.85 22.69 12.36
CA ASN A 120 -14.83 23.39 11.08
C ASN A 120 -13.95 22.62 10.08
N LYS A 121 -14.56 22.11 9.00
CA LYS A 121 -13.90 21.26 8.01
C LYS A 121 -13.14 22.02 6.92
N THR A 122 -13.02 23.34 7.00
CA THR A 122 -12.29 24.15 6.01
C THR A 122 -10.80 23.78 5.90
N THR A 123 -10.19 23.34 7.01
CA THR A 123 -8.79 22.89 7.07
C THR A 123 -8.59 21.44 6.65
N PHE A 124 -9.67 20.69 6.40
CA PHE A 124 -9.59 19.27 6.09
C PHE A 124 -9.23 19.03 4.64
N VAL A 125 -8.36 18.05 4.41
CA VAL A 125 -8.00 17.59 3.08
C VAL A 125 -9.26 17.08 2.37
N LYS A 126 -9.42 17.45 1.10
CA LYS A 126 -10.59 17.05 0.30
C LYS A 126 -10.31 15.76 -0.45
N ASP A 127 -11.27 14.85 -0.46
CA ASP A 127 -11.17 13.58 -1.18
C ASP A 127 -10.84 13.76 -2.68
N GLU A 128 -11.33 14.83 -3.33
CA GLU A 128 -11.03 15.12 -4.74
C GLU A 128 -9.56 15.48 -4.97
N GLU A 129 -8.96 16.23 -4.05
CA GLU A 129 -7.54 16.62 -4.11
C GLU A 129 -6.65 15.38 -3.96
N VAL A 130 -7.00 14.49 -3.02
CA VAL A 130 -6.30 13.22 -2.80
C VAL A 130 -6.40 12.32 -4.03
N LYS A 131 -7.61 12.12 -4.57
CA LYS A 131 -7.83 11.28 -5.76
C LYS A 131 -7.05 11.76 -6.97
N LYS A 132 -7.05 13.08 -7.22
CA LYS A 132 -6.29 13.67 -8.32
C LYS A 132 -4.80 13.35 -8.19
N ILE A 133 -4.23 13.64 -7.02
CA ILE A 133 -2.80 13.41 -6.78
C ILE A 133 -2.44 11.91 -6.83
N LEU A 134 -3.27 11.04 -6.26
CA LEU A 134 -3.08 9.59 -6.31
C LEU A 134 -3.10 9.04 -7.73
N LEU A 135 -3.93 9.61 -8.62
CA LEU A 135 -3.97 9.24 -10.02
C LEU A 135 -2.75 9.77 -10.76
N ASP A 136 -2.31 11.00 -10.49
CA ASP A 136 -1.19 11.64 -11.19
C ASP A 136 0.19 11.10 -10.74
N THR A 137 0.27 10.53 -9.54
CA THR A 137 1.54 10.10 -8.94
C THR A 137 1.93 8.68 -9.36
N VAL A 138 3.18 8.55 -9.82
CA VAL A 138 3.92 7.28 -9.85
C VAL A 138 5.15 7.39 -8.97
N PHE A 139 5.49 6.34 -8.23
CA PHE A 139 6.65 6.37 -7.34
C PHE A 139 7.98 5.98 -8.02
N LYS A 140 7.95 5.32 -9.19
CA LYS A 140 9.12 5.14 -10.07
C LYS A 140 8.91 5.88 -11.37
N ASP A 141 9.86 6.73 -11.72
CA ASP A 141 9.83 7.45 -12.98
C ASP A 141 10.25 6.50 -14.11
N PRO A 142 9.53 6.47 -15.24
CA PRO A 142 9.87 5.60 -16.36
C PRO A 142 11.20 6.02 -17.00
N LYS A 143 11.98 5.07 -17.50
CA LYS A 143 13.26 5.32 -18.18
C LYS A 143 13.12 6.29 -19.37
N THR A 144 11.97 6.27 -20.03
CA THR A 144 11.60 7.12 -21.17
C THR A 144 11.12 8.52 -20.78
N GLY A 145 10.99 8.81 -19.47
CA GLY A 145 10.48 10.08 -18.95
C GLY A 145 8.95 10.12 -18.82
N LEU A 146 8.46 11.04 -17.98
CA LEU A 146 7.03 11.12 -17.62
C LEU A 146 6.11 11.37 -18.81
N GLY A 147 6.58 12.02 -19.89
CA GLY A 147 5.79 12.29 -21.10
C GLY A 147 5.22 11.02 -21.73
N TRP A 148 5.98 9.92 -21.71
CA TRP A 148 5.53 8.63 -22.25
C TRP A 148 4.24 8.12 -21.59
N LEU A 149 4.00 8.44 -20.30
CA LEU A 149 2.77 8.02 -19.59
C LEU A 149 1.50 8.66 -20.17
N TYR A 150 1.63 9.78 -20.89
CA TYR A 150 0.52 10.50 -21.51
C TYR A 150 0.40 10.20 -23.01
N ASP A 151 1.52 9.95 -23.68
CA ASP A 151 1.57 9.82 -25.14
C ASP A 151 1.36 8.38 -25.63
N ALA A 152 1.75 7.38 -24.83
CA ALA A 152 1.70 5.98 -25.24
C ALA A 152 0.32 5.34 -25.10
N LYS A 153 0.16 4.16 -25.72
CA LYS A 153 -1.12 3.44 -25.75
C LYS A 153 -1.53 2.97 -24.35
N PRO A 154 -2.84 2.98 -24.01
CA PRO A 154 -3.32 2.51 -22.70
C PRO A 154 -2.82 1.13 -22.30
N LYS A 155 -2.74 0.19 -23.26
CA LYS A 155 -2.25 -1.18 -23.02
C LYS A 155 -0.82 -1.25 -22.50
N GLU A 156 0.00 -0.23 -22.76
CA GLU A 156 1.39 -0.15 -22.32
C GLU A 156 1.52 0.63 -21.01
N VAL A 157 0.80 1.75 -20.87
CA VAL A 157 0.92 2.64 -19.70
C VAL A 157 0.12 2.17 -18.49
N VAL A 158 -1.04 1.52 -18.68
CA VAL A 158 -1.93 1.10 -17.59
C VAL A 158 -1.23 0.11 -16.65
N PRO A 159 -0.59 -0.98 -17.13
CA PRO A 159 0.15 -1.90 -16.28
C PRO A 159 1.25 -1.18 -15.48
N TYR A 160 2.02 -0.30 -16.14
CA TYR A 160 3.08 0.47 -15.50
C TYR A 160 2.55 1.40 -14.40
N ARG A 161 1.41 2.07 -14.64
CA ARG A 161 0.78 2.95 -13.64
C ARG A 161 0.25 2.16 -12.45
N ILE A 162 -0.42 1.04 -12.68
CA ILE A 162 -0.92 0.18 -11.60
C ILE A 162 0.27 -0.35 -10.78
N ALA A 163 1.33 -0.82 -11.45
CA ALA A 163 2.57 -1.21 -10.81
C ALA A 163 3.21 -0.08 -10.00
N ASN A 164 3.31 1.13 -10.52
CA ASN A 164 4.03 2.20 -9.83
C ASN A 164 3.10 3.15 -9.07
N SER A 165 1.86 2.73 -8.83
CA SER A 165 0.87 3.43 -8.01
C SER A 165 1.25 3.43 -6.54
N LEU A 166 0.76 4.42 -5.80
CA LEU A 166 0.73 4.36 -4.34
C LEU A 166 -0.41 3.42 -3.90
N MET A 167 -0.22 2.67 -2.82
CA MET A 167 -1.37 2.18 -2.05
C MET A 167 -1.95 3.37 -1.28
N PHE A 168 -3.26 3.39 -1.03
CA PHE A 168 -3.87 4.46 -0.23
C PHE A 168 -4.67 3.86 0.93
N ALA A 169 -4.41 4.33 2.15
CA ALA A 169 -5.12 3.86 3.33
C ALA A 169 -5.73 5.04 4.10
N LYS A 170 -7.04 4.96 4.37
CA LYS A 170 -7.75 5.84 5.31
C LYS A 170 -7.72 5.18 6.68
N THR A 171 -7.18 5.83 7.71
CA THR A 171 -6.89 5.20 9.01
C THR A 171 -7.31 6.05 10.21
N SER A 172 -7.77 5.36 11.26
CA SER A 172 -7.91 5.92 12.61
C SER A 172 -6.99 5.13 13.54
N ALA A 173 -5.85 5.70 13.89
CA ALA A 173 -4.99 5.13 14.95
C ALA A 173 -5.71 5.05 16.30
N ARG A 174 -6.69 5.93 16.54
CA ARG A 174 -7.48 5.92 17.77
C ARG A 174 -8.35 4.67 17.88
N ASP A 175 -8.99 4.29 16.78
CA ASP A 175 -9.98 3.21 16.76
C ASP A 175 -9.42 1.89 16.21
N ASN A 176 -8.14 1.87 15.81
CA ASN A 176 -7.51 0.78 15.06
C ASN A 176 -8.30 0.37 13.80
N THR A 177 -8.77 1.36 13.03
CA THR A 177 -9.48 1.11 11.78
C THR A 177 -8.65 1.53 10.58
N ALA A 178 -8.77 0.77 9.49
CA ALA A 178 -8.17 1.09 8.20
C ALA A 178 -9.09 0.66 7.05
N GLU A 179 -9.21 1.51 6.03
CA GLU A 179 -9.77 1.19 4.72
C GLU A 179 -8.65 1.33 3.69
N LEU A 180 -8.35 0.25 2.95
CA LEU A 180 -7.28 0.23 1.96
C LEU A 180 -7.85 0.36 0.54
N PHE A 181 -7.17 1.11 -0.31
CA PHE A 181 -7.50 1.34 -1.70
C PHE A 181 -6.29 1.09 -2.60
N GLU A 182 -6.52 0.47 -3.74
CA GLU A 182 -5.51 0.20 -4.75
C GLU A 182 -5.98 0.65 -6.13
N LEU A 183 -5.03 1.06 -6.97
CA LEU A 183 -5.30 1.46 -8.35
C LEU A 183 -5.65 0.23 -9.19
N THR A 184 -6.84 0.22 -9.78
CA THR A 184 -7.30 -0.84 -10.67
C THR A 184 -7.76 -0.26 -12.02
N GLU A 185 -7.79 -1.12 -13.03
CA GLU A 185 -8.42 -0.83 -14.31
C GLU A 185 -9.89 -1.22 -14.23
N LYS A 186 -10.78 -0.25 -14.35
CA LYS A 186 -12.21 -0.49 -14.43
C LYS A 186 -12.61 -0.71 -15.88
N ALA A 187 -13.16 -1.89 -16.16
CA ALA A 187 -13.81 -2.13 -17.44
C ALA A 187 -15.00 -1.17 -17.56
N VAL A 188 -14.95 -0.26 -18.53
CA VAL A 188 -16.11 0.56 -18.87
C VAL A 188 -17.13 -0.38 -19.49
N PRO A 189 -18.35 -0.50 -18.95
CA PRO A 189 -19.38 -1.27 -19.60
C PRO A 189 -19.65 -0.58 -20.94
N SER A 190 -19.30 -1.24 -22.04
CA SER A 190 -19.73 -0.81 -23.36
C SER A 190 -21.25 -0.72 -23.31
N GLN A 191 -21.81 0.49 -23.29
CA GLN A 191 -23.24 0.70 -23.48
C GLN A 191 -23.56 0.32 -24.93
N GLY A 192 -23.67 -0.99 -25.18
CA GLY A 192 -24.18 -1.53 -26.42
C GLY A 192 -25.66 -1.22 -26.48
N ILE A 193 -26.06 -0.40 -27.45
CA ILE A 193 -27.46 -0.31 -27.84
C ILE A 193 -27.78 -1.65 -28.52
N THR A 194 -28.43 -2.58 -27.82
CA THR A 194 -29.01 -3.76 -28.45
C THR A 194 -30.28 -3.33 -29.19
N ILE A 195 -30.15 -2.94 -30.46
CA ILE A 195 -31.32 -2.87 -31.34
C ILE A 195 -31.61 -4.31 -31.75
N GLN A 196 -32.67 -4.89 -31.19
CA GLN A 196 -33.16 -6.21 -31.60
C GLN A 196 -33.49 -6.17 -33.11
N GLY A 197 -32.74 -6.93 -33.92
CA GLY A 197 -33.19 -7.37 -35.24
C GLY A 197 -32.54 -6.78 -36.49
N LEU A 198 -31.45 -6.01 -36.42
CA LEU A 198 -30.76 -5.52 -37.63
C LEU A 198 -29.36 -6.15 -37.80
N SER A 199 -29.16 -6.82 -38.94
CA SER A 199 -27.89 -7.44 -39.33
C SER A 199 -26.80 -6.38 -39.57
N VAL A 200 -25.59 -6.70 -39.14
CA VAL A 200 -24.42 -5.79 -39.00
C VAL A 200 -23.74 -5.48 -40.34
N GLN A 201 -24.42 -5.54 -41.48
CA GLN A 201 -23.79 -5.40 -42.81
C GLN A 201 -23.91 -4.01 -43.46
N GLY A 202 -24.33 -2.97 -42.73
CA GLY A 202 -24.56 -1.66 -43.37
C GLY A 202 -24.54 -0.41 -42.48
N LEU A 203 -23.81 -0.38 -41.37
CA LEU A 203 -23.67 0.87 -40.61
C LEU A 203 -22.58 1.79 -41.21
N PRO A 204 -22.84 3.09 -41.41
CA PRO A 204 -21.82 4.06 -41.83
C PRO A 204 -20.70 4.17 -40.77
N GLU A 205 -19.47 4.38 -41.23
CA GLU A 205 -18.24 4.38 -40.40
C GLU A 205 -18.25 5.35 -39.20
N ILE A 206 -19.16 6.33 -39.21
CA ILE A 206 -19.42 7.30 -38.12
C ILE A 206 -19.79 6.63 -36.78
N LEU A 207 -20.27 5.37 -36.80
CA LEU A 207 -20.66 4.63 -35.58
C LEU A 207 -19.62 3.62 -35.09
N LYS A 208 -18.42 3.57 -35.68
CA LYS A 208 -17.28 2.85 -35.09
C LYS A 208 -16.82 3.61 -33.84
N ARG A 209 -17.51 3.39 -32.70
CA ARG A 209 -17.05 3.88 -31.39
C ARG A 209 -15.69 3.26 -31.11
N GLU A 210 -14.69 4.10 -30.87
CA GLU A 210 -13.43 3.65 -30.28
C GLU A 210 -13.77 2.86 -29.00
N PRO A 211 -13.09 1.73 -28.72
CA PRO A 211 -13.29 1.03 -27.46
C PRO A 211 -13.05 2.02 -26.32
N ASP A 212 -14.03 2.12 -25.41
CA ASP A 212 -13.97 3.05 -24.27
C ASP A 212 -12.60 2.93 -23.58
N LYS A 213 -11.89 4.04 -23.46
CA LYS A 213 -10.55 4.08 -22.88
C LYS A 213 -10.61 3.46 -21.48
N PRO A 214 -9.70 2.53 -21.12
CA PRO A 214 -9.72 1.92 -19.81
C PRO A 214 -9.56 3.00 -18.73
N LYS A 215 -10.49 3.01 -17.78
CA LYS A 215 -10.52 4.03 -16.74
C LYS A 215 -9.84 3.50 -15.48
N LEU A 216 -8.81 4.20 -15.05
CA LEU A 216 -8.13 3.92 -13.79
C LEU A 216 -8.94 4.50 -12.61
N GLU A 217 -9.16 3.70 -11.58
CA GLU A 217 -9.85 4.11 -10.36
C GLU A 217 -9.21 3.46 -9.13
N TYR A 218 -9.24 4.14 -7.99
CA TYR A 218 -8.86 3.54 -6.71
C TYR A 218 -10.06 2.82 -6.13
N GLU A 219 -9.97 1.50 -6.00
CA GLU A 219 -11.05 0.66 -5.48
C GLU A 219 -10.71 0.12 -4.08
N PRO A 220 -11.70 -0.01 -3.19
CA PRO A 220 -11.49 -0.49 -1.83
C PRO A 220 -11.18 -1.99 -1.79
N THR A 221 -10.21 -2.37 -0.98
CA THR A 221 -9.92 -3.77 -0.61
C THR A 221 -10.77 -4.14 0.59
N LEU A 222 -11.93 -4.76 0.33
CA LEU A 222 -13.00 -5.02 1.33
C LEU A 222 -12.58 -5.82 2.57
N GLU A 223 -11.49 -6.57 2.49
CA GLU A 223 -11.01 -7.42 3.58
C GLU A 223 -10.17 -6.67 4.63
N VAL A 224 -9.66 -5.49 4.30
CA VAL A 224 -8.82 -4.69 5.19
C VAL A 224 -9.69 -3.78 6.05
N LYS A 225 -9.64 -4.00 7.37
CA LYS A 225 -10.41 -3.25 8.37
C LYS A 225 -9.55 -2.63 9.46
N THR A 226 -8.32 -3.12 9.66
CA THR A 226 -7.41 -2.72 10.74
C THR A 226 -6.06 -2.25 10.18
N ILE A 227 -5.31 -1.49 10.99
CA ILE A 227 -4.01 -0.97 10.56
C ILE A 227 -3.01 -2.11 10.32
N SER A 228 -3.04 -3.16 11.13
CA SER A 228 -2.19 -4.34 10.94
C SER A 228 -2.48 -5.04 9.60
N GLN A 229 -3.76 -5.17 9.21
CA GLN A 229 -4.13 -5.75 7.91
C GLN A 229 -3.68 -4.87 6.73
N ALA A 230 -3.76 -3.54 6.87
CA ALA A 230 -3.23 -2.64 5.84
C ALA A 230 -1.71 -2.80 5.69
N LEU A 231 -0.98 -2.91 6.80
CA LEU A 231 0.47 -3.15 6.79
C LEU A 231 0.81 -4.53 6.20
N GLU A 232 0.03 -5.57 6.52
CA GLU A 232 0.17 -6.89 5.91
C GLU A 232 0.00 -6.82 4.38
N ALA A 233 -1.02 -6.10 3.90
CA ALA A 233 -1.22 -5.89 2.46
C ALA A 233 -0.03 -5.17 1.80
N LEU A 234 0.59 -4.21 2.48
CA LEU A 234 1.83 -3.58 2.01
C LEU A 234 2.97 -4.59 1.88
N LEU A 235 3.19 -5.40 2.93
CA LEU A 235 4.23 -6.43 2.94
C LEU A 235 4.00 -7.47 1.85
N LEU A 236 2.74 -7.87 1.60
CA LEU A 236 2.38 -8.76 0.50
C LEU A 236 2.70 -8.15 -0.85
N ARG A 237 2.46 -6.84 -1.04
CA ARG A 237 2.84 -6.13 -2.27
C ARG A 237 4.36 -6.06 -2.47
N ILE A 238 5.12 -5.85 -1.39
CA ILE A 238 6.60 -5.88 -1.42
C ILE A 238 7.08 -7.29 -1.78
N TYR A 239 6.54 -8.32 -1.11
CA TYR A 239 6.90 -9.70 -1.34
C TYR A 239 6.61 -10.14 -2.78
N ALA A 240 5.41 -9.84 -3.30
CA ALA A 240 5.04 -10.16 -4.67
C ALA A 240 6.04 -9.57 -5.69
N ARG A 241 6.54 -8.35 -5.44
CA ARG A 241 7.54 -7.70 -6.30
C ARG A 241 8.94 -8.25 -6.13
N SER A 242 9.29 -8.69 -4.92
CA SER A 242 10.59 -9.33 -4.68
C SER A 242 10.77 -10.62 -5.48
N LYS A 243 9.67 -11.26 -5.92
CA LYS A 243 9.70 -12.43 -6.79
C LYS A 243 9.87 -12.09 -8.28
N ASP A 244 9.50 -10.87 -8.69
CA ASP A 244 9.45 -10.39 -10.07
C ASP A 244 10.21 -9.05 -10.22
N ILE A 245 11.43 -8.98 -9.68
CA ILE A 245 12.24 -7.74 -9.62
C ILE A 245 12.55 -7.18 -11.03
N GLU A 246 12.61 -8.05 -12.05
CA GLU A 246 12.88 -7.71 -13.44
C GLU A 246 11.62 -7.25 -14.22
N ALA A 247 10.41 -7.51 -13.72
CA ALA A 247 9.19 -7.47 -14.56
C ALA A 247 8.58 -6.08 -14.77
N GLY A 248 9.14 -4.99 -14.21
CA GLY A 248 8.52 -3.66 -14.36
C GLY A 248 7.08 -3.56 -13.82
N GLY A 249 6.65 -4.57 -13.04
CA GLY A 249 5.38 -4.65 -12.33
C GLY A 249 4.24 -5.31 -13.11
N SER A 250 4.11 -6.62 -12.91
CA SER A 250 2.83 -7.31 -13.06
C SER A 250 2.03 -7.20 -11.76
N LYS A 251 0.71 -7.00 -11.85
CA LYS A 251 -0.21 -7.09 -10.70
C LYS A 251 0.01 -8.46 -10.02
N PRO A 252 0.05 -8.57 -8.68
CA PRO A 252 -0.06 -9.87 -8.03
C PRO A 252 -1.41 -10.46 -8.40
N SER A 253 -1.40 -11.38 -9.36
CA SER A 253 -2.53 -12.23 -9.70
C SER A 253 -2.68 -13.27 -8.59
N GLY A 254 -3.39 -12.93 -7.53
CA GLY A 254 -3.73 -13.88 -6.46
C GLY A 254 -5.02 -13.49 -5.76
N LYS A 255 -5.85 -14.48 -5.44
CA LYS A 255 -6.92 -14.29 -4.44
C LYS A 255 -6.27 -13.93 -3.11
N ALA A 256 -6.94 -13.08 -2.33
CA ALA A 256 -6.49 -12.72 -1.00
C ALA A 256 -6.17 -13.97 -0.17
N PHE A 257 -5.00 -13.96 0.47
CA PHE A 257 -4.52 -15.06 1.28
C PHE A 257 -5.38 -15.16 2.54
N ARG A 258 -5.94 -16.34 2.81
CA ARG A 258 -6.68 -16.60 4.04
C ARG A 258 -5.71 -17.01 5.14
N LEU A 259 -5.65 -16.22 6.20
CA LEU A 259 -4.96 -16.60 7.42
C LEU A 259 -5.64 -17.85 8.00
N ASN A 260 -4.88 -18.93 8.19
CA ASN A 260 -5.37 -20.08 8.93
C ASN A 260 -5.71 -19.59 10.35
N GLU A 261 -7.00 -19.59 10.69
CA GLU A 261 -7.43 -19.46 12.06
C GLU A 261 -6.68 -20.51 12.86
N THR A 262 -5.84 -20.06 13.80
CA THR A 262 -5.21 -20.93 14.79
C THR A 262 -6.30 -21.77 15.42
N SER A 263 -6.23 -23.08 15.21
CA SER A 263 -7.11 -24.06 15.86
C SER A 263 -7.14 -23.76 17.34
N LYS A 264 -8.30 -23.30 17.84
CA LYS A 264 -8.56 -23.20 19.28
C LYS A 264 -8.23 -24.54 19.91
N ALA A 265 -7.43 -24.48 20.98
CA ALA A 265 -7.09 -25.58 21.83
C ALA A 265 -8.36 -26.38 22.20
N ALA A 266 -8.30 -27.69 22.00
CA ALA A 266 -9.28 -28.63 22.54
C ALA A 266 -9.21 -28.56 24.07
N GLU A 267 -10.23 -27.97 24.68
CA GLU A 267 -10.48 -28.07 26.11
C GLU A 267 -10.89 -29.51 26.47
N GLY A 268 -10.16 -30.08 27.43
CA GLY A 268 -10.72 -30.87 28.53
C GLY A 268 -11.32 -32.25 28.21
N GLY A 269 -10.50 -33.30 28.30
CA GLY A 269 -10.96 -34.64 28.69
C GLY A 269 -10.41 -34.99 30.08
N PRO A 270 -11.22 -35.49 31.03
CA PRO A 270 -10.72 -35.85 32.35
C PRO A 270 -9.92 -37.17 32.26
N CYS A 271 -8.73 -37.16 32.84
CA CYS A 271 -7.97 -38.38 33.15
C CYS A 271 -8.54 -39.03 34.43
N CYS A 272 -8.36 -40.34 34.51
CA CYS A 272 -8.82 -41.28 35.54
C CYS A 272 -8.69 -40.83 37.00
#